data_AF-A0A8C5RSD8-F1
#
_entry.id   AF-A0A8C5RSD8-F1
#
_cell.length_a   1.000
_cell.length_b   1.000
_cell.length_c   1.000
_cell.angle_alpha   90.00
_cell.angle_beta   90.00
_cell.angle_gamma   90.00
#
_symmetry.space_group_name_H-M   'P 1'
#
loop_
_entity.id
_entity.type
_entity.pdbx_description
1 polymer ?
#
loop_
_entity_poly.entity_id
_entity_poly.type
_entity_poly.pdbx_seq_one_letter_code
_entity_poly.pdbx_strand_id
1 'polypeptide(L)'
;MSQAAAEGGAAASRSRPSPPASSSAFPAIDGWAAELIADVAEDGEQRRKAAAEEREAGRARPPARCLPPETGKEMKEIEECIEEMLIRLDEFCGMTDMIRSDTSNLLEEMIPLIKAKVSEMNNVYTKVDKLEAFVKMAGHHVSFLEEQILQAEKTHAGCPSSIQKLLGSLVFPLFKKTCTPDAQQSYNLPELYRTEDYFPIKYIGSKYQNH
;
A
#
# COMPACT_ATOMS: atom_id res chain seq x y z
N MET A 1 -0.44 -1.93 -49.71
CA MET A 1 -0.63 -3.21 -48.98
C MET A 1 -0.10 -2.95 -47.58
N SER A 2 -0.86 -2.81 -46.50
CA SER A 2 -2.26 -3.12 -46.22
C SER A 2 -2.86 -2.05 -45.28
N GLN A 3 -4.18 -1.88 -45.42
CA GLN A 3 -5.10 -1.15 -44.54
C GLN A 3 -5.39 -1.93 -43.24
N ALA A 4 -5.79 -1.21 -42.19
CA ALA A 4 -7.05 -1.35 -41.43
C ALA A 4 -6.94 -0.50 -40.13
N ALA A 5 -7.72 0.57 -39.95
CA ALA A 5 -9.06 0.62 -39.29
C ALA A 5 -8.99 0.34 -37.78
N ALA A 6 -9.75 0.95 -36.87
CA ALA A 6 -10.58 2.15 -36.72
C ALA A 6 -10.96 2.14 -35.21
N GLU A 7 -11.79 3.10 -34.78
CA GLU A 7 -12.46 3.18 -33.44
C GLU A 7 -11.62 3.88 -32.35
N GLY A 8 -12.00 5.03 -31.77
CA GLY A 8 -13.31 5.66 -31.61
C GLY A 8 -13.91 5.28 -30.26
N GLY A 9 -13.76 6.13 -29.24
CA GLY A 9 -14.35 5.87 -27.93
C GLY A 9 -14.13 6.98 -26.91
N ALA A 10 -15.05 7.95 -26.89
CA ALA A 10 -15.20 8.94 -25.83
C ALA A 10 -15.62 8.25 -24.52
N ALA A 11 -14.84 8.42 -23.44
CA ALA A 11 -15.21 7.95 -22.11
C ALA A 11 -15.75 9.11 -21.28
N ALA A 12 -17.08 9.12 -21.17
CA ALA A 12 -17.87 10.03 -20.37
C ALA A 12 -17.47 10.03 -18.88
N SER A 13 -17.45 11.23 -18.32
CA SER A 13 -17.52 11.54 -16.90
C SER A 13 -18.69 10.80 -16.23
N ARG A 14 -18.38 9.81 -15.40
CA ARG A 14 -19.36 9.19 -14.48
C ARG A 14 -19.10 9.68 -13.06
N SER A 15 -19.95 10.61 -12.64
CA SER A 15 -20.14 11.02 -11.26
C SER A 15 -20.45 9.81 -10.37
N ARG A 16 -19.73 9.73 -9.25
CA ARG A 16 -19.93 8.73 -8.19
C ARG A 16 -21.31 8.95 -7.53
N PRO A 17 -22.11 7.91 -7.25
CA PRO A 17 -23.38 8.08 -6.55
C PRO A 17 -23.12 8.37 -5.05
N SER A 18 -23.86 9.34 -4.51
CA SER A 18 -23.91 9.67 -3.09
C SER A 18 -24.62 8.55 -2.29
N PRO A 19 -24.28 8.34 -1.00
CA PRO A 19 -24.99 7.38 -0.15
C PRO A 19 -26.43 7.85 0.16
N PRO A 20 -27.39 6.94 0.40
CA PRO A 20 -28.75 7.33 0.77
C PRO A 20 -28.77 7.96 2.17
N ALA A 21 -29.52 9.06 2.31
CA ALA A 21 -29.83 9.67 3.59
C ALA A 21 -30.73 8.73 4.41
N SER A 22 -30.37 8.53 5.68
CA SER A 22 -31.23 7.86 6.66
C SER A 22 -32.49 8.70 6.90
N SER A 23 -33.63 8.23 6.36
CA SER A 23 -34.95 8.84 6.55
C SER A 23 -35.70 8.05 7.62
N SER A 24 -35.54 8.43 8.89
CA SER A 24 -36.44 7.99 9.96
C SER A 24 -37.68 8.89 9.97
N ALA A 25 -38.71 8.50 9.23
CA ALA A 25 -40.04 9.08 9.33
C ALA A 25 -41.03 7.95 9.68
N PHE A 26 -41.53 7.94 10.91
CA PHE A 26 -42.66 7.10 11.31
C PHE A 26 -43.93 7.64 10.63
N PRO A 27 -44.82 6.79 10.10
CA PRO A 27 -46.08 7.27 9.53
C PRO A 27 -47.04 7.71 10.65
N ALA A 28 -47.80 8.78 10.38
CA ALA A 28 -48.86 9.27 11.24
C ALA A 28 -50.00 8.26 11.34
N ILE A 29 -50.58 8.12 12.54
CA ILE A 29 -51.70 7.23 12.83
C ILE A 29 -52.99 7.94 12.38
N ASP A 30 -53.67 7.38 11.39
CA ASP A 30 -54.92 7.91 10.85
C ASP A 30 -56.08 7.81 11.86
N GLY A 31 -56.97 8.81 11.81
CA GLY A 31 -58.03 9.10 12.79
C GLY A 31 -59.14 8.07 12.98
N TRP A 32 -59.09 6.88 12.38
CA TRP A 32 -60.01 5.78 12.71
C TRP A 32 -59.73 5.23 14.13
N ALA A 33 -58.50 5.29 14.61
CA ALA A 33 -58.14 4.73 15.92
C ALA A 33 -58.97 5.31 17.08
N ALA A 34 -59.44 6.57 17.01
CA ALA A 34 -60.18 7.21 18.10
C ALA A 34 -61.65 6.76 18.19
N GLU A 35 -62.32 6.47 17.07
CA GLU A 35 -63.72 6.07 17.03
C GLU A 35 -63.92 4.60 17.42
N LEU A 36 -62.94 3.75 17.09
CA LEU A 36 -62.91 2.33 17.49
C LEU A 36 -62.69 2.15 19.00
N ILE A 37 -62.01 3.08 19.68
CA ILE A 37 -61.73 2.99 21.12
C ILE A 37 -62.99 3.27 21.95
N ALA A 38 -63.93 4.09 21.46
CA ALA A 38 -65.18 4.38 22.17
C ALA A 38 -66.18 3.22 22.11
N ASP A 39 -66.36 2.58 20.95
CA ASP A 39 -67.24 1.41 20.78
C ASP A 39 -66.75 0.17 21.56
N VAL A 40 -65.43 0.02 21.72
CA VAL A 40 -64.82 -1.10 22.47
C VAL A 40 -64.96 -0.91 23.98
N ALA A 41 -65.17 0.32 24.47
CA ALA A 41 -65.28 0.59 25.90
C ALA A 41 -66.62 0.15 26.50
N GLU A 42 -67.73 0.29 25.77
CA GLU A 42 -69.05 -0.13 26.25
C GLU A 42 -69.32 -1.63 26.08
N ASP A 43 -68.79 -2.28 25.02
CA ASP A 43 -68.83 -3.76 24.88
C ASP A 43 -68.05 -4.46 26.02
N GLY A 44 -67.01 -3.80 26.53
CA GLY A 44 -66.15 -4.33 27.58
C GLY A 44 -66.82 -4.50 28.96
N GLU A 45 -67.85 -3.72 29.29
CA GLU A 45 -68.47 -3.77 30.62
C GLU A 45 -69.57 -4.85 30.72
N GLN A 46 -70.40 -4.99 29.69
CA GLN A 46 -71.40 -6.06 29.57
C GLN A 46 -70.73 -7.45 29.58
N ARG A 47 -69.59 -7.57 28.90
CA ARG A 47 -68.82 -8.82 28.77
C ARG A 47 -68.12 -9.22 30.07
N ARG A 48 -67.77 -8.25 30.93
CA ARG A 48 -67.23 -8.49 32.28
C ARG A 48 -68.30 -9.01 33.26
N LYS A 49 -69.56 -8.59 33.12
CA LYS A 49 -70.67 -9.11 33.93
C LYS A 49 -71.08 -10.53 33.51
N ALA A 50 -71.13 -10.82 32.21
CA ALA A 50 -71.42 -12.16 31.69
C ALA A 50 -70.31 -13.19 32.05
N ALA A 51 -69.03 -12.78 32.01
CA ALA A 51 -67.91 -13.65 32.39
C ALA A 51 -67.81 -13.94 33.90
N ALA A 52 -68.46 -13.13 34.75
CA ALA A 52 -68.53 -13.38 36.20
C ALA A 52 -69.59 -14.44 36.54
N GLU A 53 -70.72 -14.47 35.83
CA GLU A 53 -71.82 -15.42 36.04
C GLU A 53 -71.49 -16.83 35.49
N GLU A 54 -70.77 -16.91 34.37
CA GLU A 54 -70.33 -18.20 33.79
C GLU A 54 -69.24 -18.90 34.64
N ARG A 55 -68.52 -18.15 35.48
CA ARG A 55 -67.52 -18.70 36.41
C ARG A 55 -68.12 -19.41 37.64
N GLU A 56 -69.39 -19.16 37.97
CA GLU A 56 -70.07 -19.83 39.08
C GLU A 56 -70.66 -21.19 38.64
N ALA A 57 -71.05 -21.33 37.36
CA ALA A 57 -71.70 -22.54 36.83
C ALA A 57 -70.74 -23.62 36.27
N GLY A 58 -69.46 -23.28 36.04
CA GLY A 58 -68.47 -24.15 35.38
C GLY A 58 -67.48 -24.88 36.29
N ARG A 59 -67.81 -25.15 37.57
CA ARG A 59 -66.92 -25.88 38.48
C ARG A 59 -66.94 -27.40 38.22
N ALA A 60 -66.49 -27.79 37.03
CA ALA A 60 -65.97 -29.13 36.76
C ALA A 60 -64.62 -28.95 36.07
N ARG A 61 -63.57 -28.89 36.88
CA ARG A 61 -62.18 -28.86 36.40
C ARG A 61 -61.95 -30.14 35.58
N PRO A 62 -61.64 -30.06 34.27
CA PRO A 62 -61.30 -31.26 33.52
C PRO A 62 -60.05 -31.89 34.15
N PRO A 63 -59.96 -33.23 34.24
CA PRO A 63 -58.76 -33.87 34.74
C PRO A 63 -57.61 -33.42 33.85
N ALA A 64 -56.62 -32.77 34.46
CA ALA A 64 -55.39 -32.42 33.81
C ALA A 64 -54.82 -33.70 33.23
N ARG A 65 -54.85 -33.82 31.90
CA ARG A 65 -54.26 -34.96 31.20
C ARG A 65 -52.76 -34.79 31.33
N CYS A 66 -52.21 -35.32 32.43
CA CYS A 66 -50.78 -35.41 32.62
C CYS A 66 -50.21 -36.19 31.43
N LEU A 67 -49.35 -35.53 30.66
CA LEU A 67 -48.57 -36.20 29.64
C LEU A 67 -47.70 -37.28 30.31
N PRO A 68 -47.46 -38.42 29.66
CA PRO A 68 -46.69 -39.51 30.24
C PRO A 68 -45.28 -39.02 30.62
N PRO A 69 -44.72 -39.47 31.76
CA PRO A 69 -43.45 -38.97 32.29
C PRO A 69 -42.27 -39.11 31.30
N GLU A 70 -42.35 -40.05 30.36
CA GLU A 70 -41.39 -40.23 29.27
C GLU A 70 -41.25 -38.99 28.37
N THR A 71 -42.35 -38.30 28.06
CA THR A 71 -42.32 -37.10 27.20
C THR A 71 -41.64 -35.89 27.84
N GLY A 72 -41.58 -35.81 29.19
CA GLY A 72 -40.88 -34.72 29.88
C GLY A 72 -39.36 -34.84 29.81
N LYS A 73 -38.84 -36.07 29.71
CA LYS A 73 -37.41 -36.32 29.61
C LYS A 73 -36.88 -36.02 28.21
N GLU A 74 -37.59 -36.49 27.18
CA GLU A 74 -37.27 -36.19 25.77
C GLU A 74 -37.30 -34.68 25.50
N MET A 75 -38.26 -33.96 26.07
CA MET A 75 -38.34 -32.50 25.93
C MET A 75 -37.16 -31.76 26.56
N LYS A 76 -36.67 -32.24 27.71
CA LYS A 76 -35.50 -31.68 28.40
C LYS A 76 -34.20 -31.94 27.63
N GLU A 77 -34.05 -33.14 27.07
CA GLU A 77 -32.90 -33.48 26.21
C GLU A 77 -32.86 -32.60 24.94
N ILE A 78 -34.02 -32.28 24.37
CA ILE A 78 -34.13 -31.34 23.23
C ILE A 78 -33.76 -29.91 23.66
N GLU A 79 -34.25 -29.45 24.81
CA GLU A 79 -33.92 -28.13 25.34
C GLU A 79 -32.40 -27.97 25.57
N GLU A 80 -31.77 -28.95 26.21
CA GLU A 80 -30.31 -29.01 26.40
C GLU A 80 -29.56 -29.02 25.05
N CYS A 81 -30.07 -29.75 24.05
CA CYS A 81 -29.48 -29.78 22.70
C CYS A 81 -29.61 -28.42 21.98
N ILE A 82 -30.74 -27.72 22.15
CA ILE A 82 -30.94 -26.37 21.60
C ILE A 82 -29.98 -25.39 22.26
N GLU A 83 -29.84 -25.42 23.58
CA GLU A 83 -28.90 -24.56 24.31
C GLU A 83 -27.46 -24.80 23.83
N GLU A 84 -27.04 -26.06 23.72
CA GLU A 84 -25.71 -26.40 23.20
C GLU A 84 -25.51 -25.89 21.75
N MET A 85 -26.52 -26.03 20.90
CA MET A 85 -26.47 -25.53 19.53
C MET A 85 -26.39 -24.01 19.47
N LEU A 86 -27.09 -23.29 20.35
CA LEU A 86 -27.04 -21.83 20.44
C LEU A 86 -25.66 -21.34 20.91
N ILE A 87 -25.05 -22.03 21.88
CA ILE A 87 -23.67 -21.74 22.31
C ILE A 87 -22.70 -21.92 21.14
N ARG A 88 -22.78 -23.05 20.43
CA ARG A 88 -21.92 -23.27 19.26
C ARG A 88 -22.14 -22.22 18.17
N LEU A 89 -23.38 -21.80 17.93
CA LEU A 89 -23.68 -20.73 16.97
C LEU A 89 -23.07 -19.38 17.37
N ASP A 90 -23.09 -19.04 18.65
CA ASP A 90 -22.44 -17.82 19.17
C ASP A 90 -20.91 -17.88 18.97
N GLU A 91 -20.29 -19.03 19.27
CA GLU A 91 -18.87 -19.26 19.02
C GLU A 91 -18.52 -19.14 17.52
N PHE A 92 -19.36 -19.70 16.64
CA PHE A 92 -19.20 -19.54 15.19
C PHE A 92 -19.33 -18.08 14.73
N CYS A 93 -20.24 -17.32 15.32
CA CYS A 93 -20.35 -15.89 15.06
C CYS A 93 -19.08 -15.15 15.49
N GLY A 94 -18.56 -15.44 16.69
CA GLY A 94 -17.32 -14.87 17.20
C GLY A 94 -16.11 -15.17 16.30
N MET A 95 -15.97 -16.41 15.83
CA MET A 95 -14.93 -16.78 14.87
C MET A 95 -15.07 -16.04 13.54
N THR A 96 -16.30 -15.89 13.03
CA THR A 96 -16.56 -15.18 11.77
C THR A 96 -16.25 -13.68 11.90
N ASP A 97 -16.55 -13.09 13.05
CA ASP A 97 -16.25 -11.69 13.33
C ASP A 97 -14.74 -11.44 13.42
N MET A 98 -14.00 -12.37 14.02
CA MET A 98 -12.53 -12.33 14.05
C MET A 98 -11.94 -12.42 12.65
N ILE A 99 -12.39 -13.36 11.82
CA ILE A 99 -11.96 -13.49 10.42
C ILE A 99 -12.24 -12.19 9.65
N ARG A 100 -13.41 -11.59 9.87
CA ARG A 100 -13.78 -10.33 9.22
C ARG A 100 -12.85 -9.19 9.65
N SER A 101 -12.59 -9.07 10.94
CA SER A 101 -11.66 -8.08 11.50
C SER A 101 -10.24 -8.25 10.95
N ASP A 102 -9.72 -9.47 10.95
CA ASP A 102 -8.39 -9.78 10.44
C ASP A 102 -8.28 -9.51 8.94
N THR A 103 -9.32 -9.84 8.18
CA THR A 103 -9.39 -9.54 6.75
C THR A 103 -9.38 -8.03 6.53
N SER A 104 -10.16 -7.26 7.30
CA SER A 104 -10.14 -5.80 7.24
C SER A 104 -8.76 -5.24 7.58
N ASN A 105 -8.12 -5.69 8.66
CA ASN A 105 -6.77 -5.27 9.03
C ASN A 105 -5.75 -5.60 7.93
N LEU A 106 -5.79 -6.82 7.38
CA LEU A 106 -4.92 -7.23 6.28
C LEU A 106 -5.05 -6.31 5.06
N LEU A 107 -6.29 -6.00 4.66
CA LEU A 107 -6.58 -5.19 3.48
C LEU A 107 -6.30 -3.69 3.67
N GLU A 108 -6.61 -3.16 4.85
CA GLU A 108 -6.58 -1.71 5.12
C GLU A 108 -5.24 -1.23 5.67
N GLU A 109 -4.49 -2.09 6.37
CA GLU A 109 -3.23 -1.70 7.03
C GLU A 109 -2.04 -2.46 6.44
N MET A 110 -2.07 -3.79 6.50
CA MET A 110 -0.88 -4.61 6.21
C MET A 110 -0.49 -4.58 4.73
N ILE A 111 -1.43 -4.72 3.81
CA ILE A 111 -1.15 -4.65 2.36
C ILE A 111 -0.60 -3.27 1.97
N PRO A 112 -1.23 -2.13 2.36
CA PRO A 112 -0.66 -0.80 2.12
C PRO A 112 0.73 -0.62 2.71
N LEU A 113 0.98 -1.12 3.93
CA LEU A 113 2.29 -1.06 4.58
C LEU A 113 3.35 -1.81 3.78
N ILE A 114 3.06 -3.04 3.34
CA ILE A 114 3.97 -3.83 2.50
C ILE A 114 4.23 -3.10 1.18
N LYS A 115 3.19 -2.54 0.54
CA LYS A 115 3.33 -1.76 -0.70
C LYS A 115 4.24 -0.55 -0.51
N ALA A 116 4.10 0.17 0.60
CA ALA A 116 4.97 1.29 0.94
C ALA A 116 6.43 0.83 1.11
N LYS A 117 6.66 -0.30 1.79
CA LYS A 117 7.99 -0.88 1.99
C LYS A 117 8.64 -1.35 0.68
N VAL A 118 7.87 -1.96 -0.23
CA VAL A 118 8.34 -2.30 -1.58
C VAL A 118 8.75 -1.04 -2.35
N SER A 119 7.99 0.05 -2.24
CA SER A 119 8.36 1.33 -2.86
C SER A 119 9.65 1.92 -2.28
N GLU A 120 9.86 1.82 -0.97
CA GLU A 120 11.09 2.24 -0.30
C GLU A 120 12.28 1.43 -0.81
N MET A 121 12.12 0.11 -0.94
CA MET A 121 13.13 -0.79 -1.48
C MET A 121 13.47 -0.47 -2.95
N ASN A 122 12.49 -0.19 -3.79
CA ASN A 122 12.72 0.23 -5.18
C ASN A 122 13.55 1.52 -5.29
N ASN A 123 13.35 2.47 -4.37
CA ASN A 123 14.17 3.68 -4.31
C ASN A 123 15.63 3.37 -3.92
N VAL A 124 15.85 2.40 -3.03
CA VAL A 124 17.21 1.93 -2.71
C VAL A 124 17.86 1.31 -3.94
N TYR A 125 17.18 0.41 -4.65
CA TYR A 125 17.72 -0.19 -5.88
C TYR A 125 18.05 0.87 -6.95
N THR A 126 17.18 1.86 -7.14
CA THR A 126 17.46 2.99 -8.05
C THR A 126 18.74 3.75 -7.68
N LYS A 127 19.03 3.90 -6.38
CA LYS A 127 20.29 4.52 -5.93
C LYS A 127 21.49 3.63 -6.19
N VAL A 128 21.34 2.31 -6.02
CA VAL A 128 22.39 1.32 -6.35
C VAL A 128 22.70 1.36 -7.85
N ASP A 129 21.68 1.39 -8.72
CA ASP A 129 21.86 1.47 -10.17
C ASP A 129 22.63 2.73 -10.60
N LYS A 130 22.29 3.88 -9.99
CA LYS A 130 23.01 5.14 -10.22
C LYS A 130 24.47 5.06 -9.77
N LEU A 131 24.72 4.42 -8.64
CA LEU A 131 26.08 4.20 -8.14
C LEU A 131 26.86 3.25 -9.05
N GLU A 132 26.23 2.21 -9.60
CA GLU A 132 26.88 1.31 -10.55
C GLU A 132 27.27 2.05 -11.84
N ALA A 133 26.37 2.86 -12.39
CA ALA A 133 26.65 3.70 -13.55
C ALA A 133 27.82 4.68 -13.27
N PHE A 134 27.85 5.26 -12.07
CA PHE A 134 28.95 6.09 -11.58
C PHE A 134 30.28 5.34 -11.59
N VAL A 135 30.33 4.13 -11.00
CA VAL A 135 31.56 3.35 -10.90
C VAL A 135 32.06 2.96 -12.29
N LYS A 136 31.16 2.60 -13.21
CA LYS A 136 31.48 2.30 -14.60
C LYS A 136 32.12 3.49 -15.31
N MET A 137 31.57 4.69 -15.14
CA MET A 137 32.10 5.92 -15.74
C MET A 137 33.47 6.29 -15.17
N ALA A 138 33.65 6.20 -13.85
CA ALA A 138 34.94 6.43 -13.22
C ALA A 138 36.01 5.44 -13.73
N GLY A 139 35.65 4.16 -13.86
CA GLY A 139 36.50 3.15 -14.47
C GLY A 139 36.91 3.49 -15.91
N HIS A 140 35.96 3.93 -16.74
CA HIS A 140 36.24 4.38 -18.10
C HIS A 140 37.24 5.55 -18.15
N HIS A 141 37.07 6.55 -17.27
CA HIS A 141 38.01 7.69 -17.20
C HIS A 141 39.41 7.27 -16.76
N VAL A 142 39.53 6.34 -15.80
CA VAL A 142 40.84 5.81 -15.37
C VAL A 142 41.52 5.06 -16.52
N SER A 143 40.81 4.14 -17.17
CA SER A 143 41.38 3.41 -18.32
C SER A 143 41.78 4.33 -19.47
N PHE A 144 41.00 5.39 -19.72
CA PHE A 144 41.34 6.40 -20.72
C PHE A 144 42.63 7.16 -20.37
N LEU A 145 42.79 7.57 -19.11
CA LEU A 145 44.01 8.24 -18.64
C LEU A 145 45.23 7.30 -18.66
N GLU A 146 45.06 6.04 -18.28
CA GLU A 146 46.11 5.01 -18.34
C GLU A 146 46.63 4.82 -19.77
N GLU A 147 45.73 4.73 -20.75
CA GLU A 147 46.11 4.63 -22.16
C GLU A 147 46.89 5.86 -22.63
N GLN A 148 46.44 7.08 -22.28
CA GLN A 148 47.19 8.30 -22.63
C GLN A 148 48.58 8.33 -22.02
N ILE A 149 48.72 7.91 -20.75
CA ILE A 149 50.02 7.81 -20.08
C ILE A 149 50.91 6.78 -20.78
N LEU A 150 50.39 5.60 -21.12
CA LEU A 150 51.13 4.57 -21.86
C LEU A 150 51.60 5.07 -23.23
N GLN A 151 50.76 5.81 -23.96
CA GLN A 151 51.15 6.40 -25.24
C GLN A 151 52.20 7.50 -25.09
N ALA A 152 52.08 8.36 -24.09
CA ALA A 152 53.09 9.35 -23.75
C ALA A 152 54.41 8.68 -23.36
N GLU A 153 54.37 7.65 -22.52
CA GLU A 153 55.56 6.88 -22.15
C GLU A 153 56.19 6.22 -23.37
N LYS A 154 55.42 5.56 -24.24
CA LYS A 154 55.96 4.93 -25.45
C LYS A 154 56.61 5.93 -26.41
N THR A 155 56.02 7.11 -26.57
CA THR A 155 56.55 8.18 -27.44
C THR A 155 57.78 8.86 -26.84
N HIS A 156 57.91 8.90 -25.51
CA HIS A 156 59.04 9.53 -24.80
C HIS A 156 60.10 8.55 -24.24
N ALA A 157 59.81 7.24 -24.18
CA ALA A 157 60.75 6.18 -23.76
C ALA A 157 61.90 6.00 -24.76
N GLY A 158 61.73 6.51 -25.97
CA GLY A 158 62.82 6.78 -26.90
C GLY A 158 63.45 8.14 -26.64
N CYS A 159 64.07 8.37 -25.48
CA CYS A 159 65.10 9.40 -25.43
C CYS A 159 66.21 8.96 -26.40
N PRO A 160 66.54 9.75 -27.44
CA PRO A 160 67.48 9.30 -28.45
C PRO A 160 68.85 9.15 -27.79
N SER A 161 69.46 7.97 -27.95
CA SER A 161 70.87 7.71 -27.60
C SER A 161 71.87 8.72 -28.20
N SER A 162 71.38 9.59 -29.09
CA SER A 162 72.07 10.72 -29.69
C SER A 162 72.30 11.91 -28.75
N ILE A 163 71.57 12.08 -27.63
CA ILE A 163 71.86 13.14 -26.63
C ILE A 163 73.02 12.73 -25.72
N GLN A 164 73.19 11.43 -25.44
CA GLN A 164 74.37 10.92 -24.75
C GLN A 164 75.64 11.03 -25.60
N LYS A 165 75.53 10.95 -26.93
CA LYS A 165 76.66 11.17 -27.85
C LYS A 165 77.02 12.65 -28.02
N LEU A 166 76.09 13.58 -27.83
CA LEU A 166 76.33 15.02 -27.95
C LEU A 166 76.90 15.69 -26.69
N LEU A 167 76.78 15.06 -25.51
CA LEU A 167 77.45 15.53 -24.29
C LEU A 167 78.89 14.99 -24.15
N GLY A 168 79.28 14.02 -24.99
CA GLY A 168 80.62 13.42 -25.01
C GLY A 168 81.66 14.14 -25.88
N SER A 169 81.30 15.22 -26.59
CA SER A 169 82.23 15.93 -27.48
C SER A 169 82.12 17.45 -27.32
N LEU A 170 82.89 17.95 -26.34
CA LEU A 170 83.73 19.15 -26.43
C LEU A 170 83.14 20.46 -27.04
N VAL A 171 83.02 21.47 -26.17
CA VAL A 171 83.33 22.92 -26.41
C VAL A 171 82.31 23.80 -27.18
N PHE A 172 81.72 24.74 -26.40
CA PHE A 172 81.16 26.10 -26.62
C PHE A 172 81.11 26.76 -28.04
N PRO A 173 80.41 27.90 -28.25
CA PRO A 173 79.19 28.46 -27.64
C PRO A 173 78.14 29.00 -28.68
N LEU A 174 76.96 29.38 -28.18
CA LEU A 174 76.13 30.50 -28.68
C LEU A 174 75.84 30.60 -30.18
N PHE A 175 74.79 29.90 -30.65
CA PHE A 175 74.05 30.31 -31.85
C PHE A 175 72.55 30.28 -31.56
N LYS A 176 71.93 31.47 -31.69
CA LYS A 176 70.48 31.63 -31.67
C LYS A 176 69.89 30.90 -32.88
N LYS A 177 69.26 29.76 -32.63
CA LYS A 177 68.27 29.19 -33.52
C LYS A 177 66.97 29.14 -32.74
N THR A 178 65.98 29.87 -33.22
CA THR A 178 64.60 29.74 -32.78
C THR A 178 64.24 28.27 -32.94
N CYS A 179 64.24 27.52 -31.84
CA CYS A 179 63.59 26.23 -31.78
C CYS A 179 62.10 26.57 -31.97
N THR A 180 61.59 26.37 -33.18
CA THR A 180 60.14 26.20 -33.33
C THR A 180 59.81 24.97 -32.49
N PRO A 181 59.06 25.11 -31.38
CA PRO A 181 58.59 23.93 -30.68
C PRO A 181 57.75 23.16 -31.68
N ASP A 182 58.25 22.00 -32.11
CA ASP A 182 57.40 20.96 -32.69
C ASP A 182 56.21 20.84 -31.76
N ALA A 183 55.01 21.00 -32.35
CA ALA A 183 53.80 21.44 -31.69
C ALA A 183 53.76 20.90 -30.25
N GLN A 184 53.85 21.79 -29.25
CA GLN A 184 53.42 21.42 -27.91
C GLN A 184 52.01 20.90 -28.10
N GLN A 185 51.85 19.58 -28.16
CA GLN A 185 50.55 18.95 -28.13
C GLN A 185 50.02 19.40 -26.78
N SER A 186 49.21 20.45 -26.81
CA SER A 186 48.61 21.02 -25.64
C SER A 186 47.73 19.91 -25.10
N TYR A 187 48.21 19.23 -24.07
CA TYR A 187 47.45 18.18 -23.41
C TYR A 187 46.15 18.82 -22.93
N ASN A 188 45.06 18.51 -23.61
CA ASN A 188 43.74 18.95 -23.19
C ASN A 188 43.28 17.95 -22.14
N LEU A 189 43.28 18.39 -20.88
CA LEU A 189 42.75 17.56 -19.80
C LEU A 189 41.29 17.24 -20.14
N PRO A 190 40.94 15.96 -20.30
CA PRO A 190 39.56 15.56 -20.56
C PRO A 190 38.67 16.10 -19.45
N GLU A 191 37.41 16.40 -19.79
CA GLU A 191 36.42 16.76 -18.80
C GLU A 191 36.23 15.58 -17.83
N LEU A 192 36.93 15.66 -16.70
CA LEU A 192 36.90 14.63 -15.68
C LEU A 192 35.58 14.72 -14.92
N TYR A 193 35.07 13.54 -14.61
CA TYR A 193 33.89 13.35 -13.79
C TYR A 193 33.89 14.21 -12.51
N ARG A 194 32.73 14.83 -12.23
CA ARG A 194 32.45 15.59 -11.01
C ARG A 194 31.29 14.94 -10.26
N THR A 195 31.49 14.70 -8.96
CA THR A 195 30.50 14.00 -8.12
C THR A 195 29.23 14.82 -7.95
N GLU A 196 29.39 16.12 -8.01
CA GLU A 196 28.41 17.15 -7.78
C GLU A 196 27.33 17.17 -8.86
N ASP A 197 27.66 16.72 -10.07
CA ASP A 197 26.75 16.73 -11.24
C ASP A 197 25.70 15.61 -11.18
N TYR A 198 25.99 14.52 -10.46
CA TYR A 198 25.12 13.33 -10.39
C TYR A 198 24.53 13.08 -8.99
N PHE A 199 25.24 13.52 -7.95
CA PHE A 199 24.77 13.51 -6.57
C PHE A 199 24.73 14.94 -6.02
N PRO A 200 23.74 15.76 -6.44
CA PRO A 200 23.61 17.11 -5.91
C PRO A 200 23.47 17.04 -4.39
N ILE A 201 24.43 17.65 -3.68
CA ILE A 201 24.45 17.72 -2.23
C ILE A 201 23.27 18.58 -1.80
N LYS A 202 22.12 17.95 -1.55
CA LYS A 202 21.06 18.56 -0.76
C LYS A 202 21.58 18.52 0.66
N TYR A 203 22.08 19.64 1.17
CA TYR A 203 22.46 19.80 2.57
C TYR A 203 21.35 19.18 3.44
N ILE A 204 21.61 18.00 4.00
CA ILE A 204 20.78 17.45 5.06
C ILE A 204 21.10 18.35 6.25
N GLY A 205 20.18 19.28 6.51
CA GLY A 205 20.27 20.22 7.60
C GLY A 205 20.66 19.48 8.89
N SER A 206 21.57 20.12 9.61
CA SER A 206 22.01 19.82 10.97
C SER A 206 20.87 19.27 11.84
N LYS A 207 20.76 17.93 11.91
CA LYS A 207 19.91 17.23 12.88
C LYS A 207 20.77 16.30 13.73
N TYR A 208 21.95 16.79 14.13
CA TYR A 208 22.61 16.37 15.36
C TYR A 208 22.44 17.49 16.37
N GLN A 209 21.19 17.67 16.81
CA GLN A 209 20.92 18.40 18.04
C GLN A 209 21.12 17.37 19.16
N ASN A 210 22.26 17.49 19.84
CA ASN A 210 22.58 16.73 21.04
C ASN A 210 21.46 16.96 22.06
N HIS A 211 20.87 15.87 22.55
CA HIS A 211 20.21 15.79 23.84
C HIS A 211 21.16 15.08 24.80
#